data_AF-A9GU58-F1
#
_entry.id   AF-A9GU58-F1
#
_cell.length_a   1.000
_cell.length_b   1.000
_cell.length_c   1.000
_cell.angle_alpha   90.00
_cell.angle_beta   90.00
_cell.angle_gamma   90.00
#
_symmetry.space_group_name_H-M   'P 1'
#
loop_
_entity.id
_entity.type
_entity.pdbx_description
1 polymer ?
#
loop_
_entity_poly.entity_id
_entity_poly.type
_entity_poly.pdbx_seq_one_letter_code
_entity_poly.pdbx_strand_id
1 'polypeptide(L)'
;MHDMSEPMANTLACALSSLLWVAVCVSFGGCIAHPEISGKAVVTRDGEELVIDTGGNGTRVVDASGEVAGGCVVRNKGELSVVVQREGAAFSFFDMMDQAGSPHVSVEIDGKLYQGACEITIEDLQDDPYEADVSAGPCDIIRLFDGAKARLETAVFHVSDCSGAD
;
A
#
# COMPACT_ATOMS: atom_id res chain seq x y z
N MET A 1 11.46 59.91 47.36
CA MET A 1 12.91 59.98 47.61
C MET A 1 13.38 58.56 47.85
N HIS A 2 14.15 58.01 46.90
CA HIS A 2 15.00 56.80 46.93
C HIS A 2 14.32 55.47 47.37
N ASP A 3 14.62 54.30 46.85
CA ASP A 3 15.78 53.85 46.09
C ASP A 3 15.42 52.55 45.35
N MET A 4 16.13 52.28 44.26
CA MET A 4 16.15 50.98 43.61
C MET A 4 17.16 50.09 44.35
N SER A 5 16.82 48.84 44.67
CA SER A 5 17.81 47.75 44.67
C SER A 5 17.12 46.38 44.73
N GLU A 6 17.23 45.61 43.65
CA GLU A 6 17.39 44.15 43.75
C GLU A 6 18.88 43.85 44.07
N PRO A 7 19.23 42.65 44.57
CA PRO A 7 19.53 41.54 43.67
C PRO A 7 19.07 40.15 44.14
N MET A 8 19.09 39.26 43.16
CA MET A 8 18.75 37.84 43.10
C MET A 8 19.36 36.94 44.20
N ALA A 9 18.61 35.91 44.59
CA ALA A 9 18.87 34.50 44.25
C ALA A 9 18.55 33.52 45.39
N ASN A 10 17.83 32.46 45.01
CA ASN A 10 17.84 31.11 45.57
C ASN A 10 17.58 30.94 47.07
N THR A 11 16.44 30.35 47.43
CA THR A 11 16.31 28.92 47.84
C THR A 11 14.94 28.77 48.54
N LEU A 12 14.31 27.59 48.35
CA LEU A 12 13.14 27.02 49.05
C LEU A 12 11.76 27.31 48.43
N ALA A 13 11.29 26.37 47.61
CA ALA A 13 10.07 25.61 47.92
C ALA A 13 9.91 24.41 46.97
N CYS A 14 10.56 23.29 47.29
CA CYS A 14 10.02 21.98 46.95
C CYS A 14 8.91 21.69 47.95
N ALA A 15 7.64 21.80 47.55
CA ALA A 15 6.55 20.95 48.01
C ALA A 15 5.26 21.37 47.32
N LEU A 16 4.41 20.38 47.07
CA LEU A 16 3.04 20.45 46.55
C LEU A 16 2.93 20.30 45.02
N SER A 17 3.36 19.10 44.66
CA SER A 17 2.78 18.23 43.64
C SER A 17 1.24 18.29 43.56
N SER A 18 0.78 18.02 42.33
CA SER A 18 -0.51 17.45 41.92
C SER A 18 -1.61 18.41 41.43
N LEU A 19 -2.04 18.13 40.19
CA LEU A 19 -3.31 18.52 39.53
C LEU A 19 -3.30 19.71 38.55
N LEU A 20 -2.32 19.75 37.66
CA LEU A 20 -2.48 20.04 36.21
C LEU A 20 -1.53 19.02 35.58
N TRP A 21 -1.79 18.27 34.52
CA TRP A 21 -2.07 18.67 33.16
C TRP A 21 -2.93 17.55 32.56
N VAL A 22 -4.14 17.85 32.10
CA VAL A 22 -4.79 16.99 31.10
C VAL A 22 -4.02 17.21 29.81
N ALA A 23 -2.93 16.46 29.65
CA ALA A 23 -2.32 16.27 28.36
C ALA A 23 -3.38 15.58 27.51
N VAL A 24 -4.00 16.34 26.62
CA VAL A 24 -4.77 15.80 25.52
C VAL A 24 -3.78 15.04 24.64
N CYS A 25 -3.57 13.76 24.97
CA CYS A 25 -2.99 12.81 24.05
C CYS A 25 -4.05 12.58 22.97
N VAL A 26 -4.12 13.50 22.00
CA VAL A 26 -4.71 13.16 20.71
C VAL A 26 -3.76 12.16 20.09
N SER A 27 -4.00 10.88 20.34
CA SER A 27 -3.36 9.80 19.61
C SER A 27 -3.95 9.80 18.19
N PHE A 28 -3.58 10.78 17.35
CA PHE A 28 -3.48 10.53 15.91
C PHE A 28 -2.20 9.74 15.67
N GLY A 29 -2.12 8.57 16.31
CA GLY A 29 -1.15 7.53 16.02
C GLY A 29 -1.71 6.64 14.92
N GLY A 30 -2.09 7.24 13.79
CA GLY A 30 -2.14 6.49 12.55
C GLY A 30 -0.69 6.31 12.14
N CYS A 31 -0.12 5.12 12.39
CA CYS A 31 1.12 4.76 11.73
C CYS A 31 0.93 5.03 10.24
N ILE A 32 1.72 5.94 9.67
CA ILE A 32 1.91 5.95 8.23
C ILE A 32 2.70 4.67 7.97
N ALA A 33 1.97 3.59 7.69
CA ALA A 33 2.57 2.37 7.22
C ALA A 33 3.31 2.71 5.92
N HIS A 34 4.56 2.29 5.81
CA HIS A 34 5.33 2.43 4.58
C HIS A 34 5.15 1.11 3.83
N PRO A 35 4.14 0.99 2.96
CA PRO A 35 3.87 -0.28 2.29
C PRO A 35 5.09 -0.69 1.49
N GLU A 36 5.54 -1.90 1.72
CA GLU A 36 6.66 -2.52 1.04
C GLU A 36 6.11 -3.55 0.06
N ILE A 37 6.54 -3.44 -1.20
CA ILE A 37 6.08 -4.32 -2.27
C ILE A 37 7.26 -4.83 -3.06
N SER A 38 7.29 -6.13 -3.29
CA SER A 38 8.19 -6.73 -4.28
C SER A 38 7.40 -7.68 -5.15
N GLY A 39 7.75 -7.77 -6.42
CA GLY A 39 7.07 -8.66 -7.33
C GLY A 39 7.10 -8.23 -8.79
N LYS A 40 6.35 -8.97 -9.59
CA LYS A 40 6.34 -8.85 -11.03
C LYS A 40 4.99 -9.26 -11.60
N ALA A 41 4.52 -8.51 -12.59
CA ALA A 41 3.42 -8.87 -13.46
C ALA A 41 3.88 -8.94 -14.92
N VAL A 42 3.35 -9.91 -15.66
CA VAL A 42 3.60 -10.14 -17.08
C VAL A 42 2.26 -10.14 -17.81
N VAL A 43 2.14 -9.24 -18.78
CA VAL A 43 0.93 -9.06 -19.57
C VAL A 43 1.28 -9.17 -21.05
N THR A 44 0.54 -9.98 -21.78
CA THR A 44 0.67 -10.10 -23.24
C THR A 44 -0.43 -9.27 -23.91
N ARG A 45 -0.06 -8.37 -24.82
CA ARG A 45 -0.97 -7.59 -25.66
C ARG A 45 -0.51 -7.69 -27.11
N ASP A 46 -1.38 -8.18 -28.00
CA ASP A 46 -1.09 -8.31 -29.44
C ASP A 46 0.20 -9.09 -29.77
N GLY A 47 0.58 -10.05 -28.90
CA GLY A 47 1.79 -10.85 -29.04
C GLY A 47 3.06 -10.18 -28.47
N GLU A 48 2.95 -8.95 -27.96
CA GLU A 48 4.02 -8.26 -27.26
C GLU A 48 3.89 -8.49 -25.75
N GLU A 49 5.02 -8.76 -25.09
CA GLU A 49 5.09 -8.93 -23.64
C GLU A 49 5.42 -7.59 -22.97
N LEU A 50 4.60 -7.22 -21.99
CA LEU A 50 4.84 -6.11 -21.08
C LEU A 50 5.15 -6.68 -19.69
N VAL A 51 6.28 -6.24 -19.13
CA VAL A 51 6.72 -6.63 -17.79
C VAL A 51 6.70 -5.42 -16.86
N ILE A 52 5.90 -5.52 -15.80
CA ILE A 52 5.88 -4.60 -14.68
C ILE A 52 6.67 -5.29 -13.55
N ASP A 53 7.89 -4.83 -13.32
CA ASP A 53 8.85 -5.44 -12.40
C ASP A 53 9.31 -4.36 -11.41
N THR A 54 9.23 -4.69 -10.11
CA THR A 54 9.76 -3.87 -9.01
C THR A 54 11.30 -3.75 -9.04
N GLY A 55 11.97 -4.63 -9.77
CA GLY A 55 13.40 -4.68 -10.01
C GLY A 55 14.01 -6.01 -9.54
N GLY A 56 15.15 -6.39 -10.11
CA GLY A 56 15.81 -7.65 -9.75
C GLY A 56 14.95 -8.88 -10.02
N ASN A 57 14.12 -8.86 -11.08
CA ASN A 57 13.17 -9.92 -11.41
C ASN A 57 12.11 -10.14 -10.30
N GLY A 58 11.59 -9.05 -9.76
CA GLY A 58 10.53 -9.01 -8.76
C GLY A 58 11.01 -9.15 -7.31
N THR A 59 12.31 -8.98 -7.05
CA THR A 59 12.89 -9.17 -5.71
C THR A 59 13.23 -7.85 -5.02
N ARG A 60 13.28 -6.75 -5.77
CA ARG A 60 13.54 -5.43 -5.19
C ARG A 60 12.27 -4.93 -4.52
N VAL A 61 12.39 -4.59 -3.23
CA VAL A 61 11.33 -3.89 -2.50
C VAL A 61 11.24 -2.45 -2.99
N VAL A 62 10.02 -2.00 -3.28
CA VAL A 62 9.67 -0.62 -3.62
C VAL A 62 8.61 -0.10 -2.67
N ASP A 63 8.65 1.20 -2.42
CA ASP A 63 7.65 1.93 -1.62
C ASP A 63 6.83 2.86 -2.53
N ALA A 64 6.04 3.76 -1.94
CA ALA A 64 5.22 4.72 -2.67
C ALA A 64 6.04 5.81 -3.42
N SER A 65 7.37 5.77 -3.37
CA SER A 65 8.27 6.75 -3.95
C SER A 65 9.27 6.11 -4.92
N GLY A 66 9.59 6.81 -6.01
CA GLY A 66 10.61 6.38 -6.96
C GLY A 66 10.09 6.18 -8.39
N GLU A 67 10.95 5.64 -9.25
CA GLU A 67 10.67 5.36 -10.66
C GLU A 67 9.65 4.23 -10.83
N VAL A 68 9.72 3.24 -9.94
CA VAL A 68 8.71 2.21 -9.76
C VAL A 68 8.15 2.40 -8.36
N ALA A 69 6.85 2.61 -8.24
CA ALA A 69 6.18 2.84 -6.98
C ALA A 69 5.16 1.74 -6.69
N GLY A 70 5.10 1.33 -5.42
CA GLY A 70 4.17 0.33 -4.91
C GLY A 70 3.29 0.91 -3.80
N GLY A 71 2.05 0.42 -3.70
CA GLY A 71 1.20 0.65 -2.55
C GLY A 71 0.25 -0.52 -2.29
N CYS A 72 0.06 -0.86 -1.02
CA CYS A 72 -0.91 -1.86 -0.62
C CYS A 72 -1.77 -1.37 0.53
N VAL A 73 -3.05 -1.73 0.49
CA VAL A 73 -4.05 -1.33 1.48
C VAL A 73 -4.83 -2.57 1.87
N VAL A 74 -4.93 -2.80 3.19
CA VAL A 74 -5.84 -3.78 3.76
C VAL A 74 -7.09 -3.05 4.24
N ARG A 75 -8.27 -3.33 3.67
CA ARG A 75 -9.55 -2.77 4.17
C ARG A 75 -10.36 -3.86 4.84
N ASN A 76 -10.58 -3.78 6.15
CA ASN A 76 -11.15 -4.88 6.93
C ASN A 76 -10.33 -6.19 6.83
N LYS A 77 -10.75 -7.22 7.58
CA LYS A 77 -10.17 -8.56 7.48
C LYS A 77 -10.62 -9.21 6.17
N GLY A 78 -9.89 -8.91 5.11
CA GLY A 78 -10.07 -9.56 3.82
C GLY A 78 -10.32 -8.63 2.63
N GLU A 79 -10.03 -7.33 2.67
CA GLU A 79 -9.86 -6.61 1.40
C GLU A 79 -8.39 -6.30 1.21
N LEU A 80 -7.81 -6.73 0.09
CA LEU A 80 -6.43 -6.40 -0.26
C LEU A 80 -6.41 -5.71 -1.63
N SER A 81 -5.90 -4.48 -1.61
CA SER A 81 -5.57 -3.72 -2.81
C SER A 81 -4.07 -3.67 -2.95
N VAL A 82 -3.54 -4.01 -4.11
CA VAL A 82 -2.11 -3.86 -4.44
C VAL A 82 -2.01 -3.06 -5.73
N VAL A 83 -1.10 -2.10 -5.76
CA VAL A 83 -0.80 -1.28 -6.93
C VAL A 83 0.71 -1.23 -7.12
N VAL A 84 1.18 -1.49 -8.33
CA VAL A 84 2.55 -1.25 -8.76
C VAL A 84 2.54 -0.48 -10.06
N GLN A 85 3.27 0.62 -10.12
CA GLN A 85 3.30 1.51 -11.28
C GLN A 85 4.73 1.86 -11.67
N ARG A 86 4.94 2.00 -12.98
CA ARG A 86 6.15 2.53 -13.61
C ARG A 86 5.74 3.47 -14.73
N GLU A 87 6.68 4.24 -15.29
CA GLU A 87 6.36 5.13 -16.41
C GLU A 87 5.65 4.39 -17.55
N GLY A 88 4.42 4.82 -17.87
CA GLY A 88 3.60 4.29 -18.97
C GLY A 88 2.80 3.01 -18.68
N ALA A 89 2.97 2.38 -17.50
CA ALA A 89 2.26 1.15 -17.15
C ALA A 89 1.96 1.03 -15.65
N ALA A 90 0.77 0.55 -15.32
CA ALA A 90 0.39 0.25 -13.95
C ALA A 90 -0.34 -1.10 -13.86
N PHE A 91 -0.15 -1.79 -12.75
CA PHE A 91 -0.86 -2.99 -12.39
C PHE A 91 -1.55 -2.77 -11.05
N SER A 92 -2.81 -3.12 -10.96
CA SER A 92 -3.52 -3.16 -9.69
C SER A 92 -4.50 -4.32 -9.63
N PHE A 93 -4.76 -4.81 -8.43
CA PHE A 93 -5.90 -5.70 -8.21
C PHE A 93 -6.56 -5.38 -6.88
N PHE A 94 -7.80 -5.82 -6.79
CA PHE A 94 -8.64 -5.70 -5.61
C PHE A 94 -9.28 -7.06 -5.37
N ASP A 95 -8.94 -7.68 -4.24
CA ASP A 95 -9.67 -8.83 -3.74
C ASP A 95 -10.53 -8.37 -2.57
N MET A 96 -11.85 -8.48 -2.73
CA MET A 96 -12.81 -8.26 -1.66
C MET A 96 -13.20 -9.65 -1.15
N MET A 97 -12.51 -10.16 -0.14
CA MET A 97 -12.76 -11.48 0.46
C MET A 97 -14.18 -11.64 1.04
N ASP A 98 -15.00 -10.58 1.05
CA ASP A 98 -16.42 -10.60 1.42
C ASP A 98 -17.41 -10.43 0.25
N GLN A 99 -16.93 -10.27 -1.00
CA GLN A 99 -17.78 -10.33 -2.19
C GLN A 99 -17.48 -11.60 -2.97
N ALA A 100 -18.20 -12.66 -2.63
CA ALA A 100 -18.25 -13.85 -3.45
C ALA A 100 -18.58 -13.49 -4.91
N GLY A 101 -17.59 -13.61 -5.80
CA GLY A 101 -17.84 -13.80 -7.23
C GLY A 101 -17.09 -12.92 -8.23
N SER A 102 -16.27 -11.94 -7.85
CA SER A 102 -15.45 -11.21 -8.85
C SER A 102 -14.22 -10.49 -8.28
N PRO A 103 -13.14 -11.21 -7.92
CA PRO A 103 -11.82 -10.59 -7.82
C PRO A 103 -11.48 -9.86 -9.12
N HIS A 104 -11.03 -8.61 -9.03
CA HIS A 104 -10.83 -7.74 -10.18
C HIS A 104 -9.36 -7.33 -10.31
N VAL A 105 -8.76 -7.68 -11.45
CA VAL A 105 -7.46 -7.14 -11.87
C VAL A 105 -7.69 -5.99 -12.83
N SER A 106 -6.89 -4.94 -12.68
CA SER A 106 -6.80 -3.79 -13.56
C SER A 106 -5.35 -3.59 -14.01
N VAL A 107 -5.14 -3.39 -15.30
CA VAL A 107 -3.82 -3.10 -15.87
C VAL A 107 -3.94 -1.87 -16.76
N GLU A 108 -3.16 -0.84 -16.48
CA GLU A 108 -3.00 0.30 -17.37
C GLU A 108 -1.77 0.08 -18.26
N ILE A 109 -1.96 0.17 -19.57
CA ILE A 109 -0.90 0.05 -20.57
C ILE A 109 -1.02 1.22 -21.55
N ASP A 110 0.02 2.05 -21.65
CA ASP A 110 0.04 3.24 -22.52
C ASP A 110 -1.14 4.19 -22.24
N GLY A 111 -1.49 4.38 -20.96
CA GLY A 111 -2.62 5.20 -20.53
C GLY A 111 -3.99 4.58 -20.82
N LYS A 112 -4.07 3.28 -21.12
CA LYS A 112 -5.33 2.58 -21.41
C LYS A 112 -5.58 1.48 -20.38
N LEU A 113 -6.75 1.53 -19.75
CA LEU A 113 -7.17 0.59 -18.71
C LEU A 113 -7.77 -0.69 -19.32
N TYR A 114 -7.25 -1.84 -18.86
CA TYR A 114 -7.75 -3.18 -19.11
C TYR A 114 -8.20 -3.80 -17.80
N GLN A 115 -9.32 -4.53 -17.80
CA GLN A 115 -9.88 -5.14 -16.59
C GLN A 115 -10.36 -6.56 -16.85
N GLY A 116 -10.26 -7.43 -15.85
CA GLY A 116 -10.77 -8.80 -15.93
C GLY A 116 -11.10 -9.37 -14.56
N ALA A 117 -12.00 -10.35 -14.56
CA ALA A 117 -12.27 -11.18 -13.39
C ALA A 117 -11.23 -12.31 -13.39
N CYS A 118 -10.10 -12.06 -12.72
CA CYS A 118 -9.00 -13.00 -12.63
C CYS A 118 -9.08 -13.72 -11.30
N GLU A 119 -8.80 -15.02 -11.27
CA GLU A 119 -8.56 -15.71 -10.01
C GLU A 119 -7.38 -15.03 -9.31
N ILE A 120 -7.59 -14.68 -8.04
CA ILE A 120 -6.59 -14.09 -7.16
C ILE A 120 -6.43 -15.05 -5.99
N THR A 121 -5.19 -15.38 -5.67
CA THR A 121 -4.84 -16.17 -4.47
C THR A 121 -4.08 -15.26 -3.53
N ILE A 122 -4.56 -15.17 -2.29
CA ILE A 122 -3.89 -14.47 -1.19
C ILE A 122 -3.46 -15.53 -0.17
N GLU A 123 -2.17 -15.61 0.09
CA GLU A 123 -1.59 -16.45 1.13
C GLU A 123 -1.15 -15.56 2.29
N ASP A 124 -1.99 -15.50 3.34
CA ASP A 124 -1.66 -14.80 4.58
C ASP A 124 -0.46 -15.47 5.25
N LEU A 125 0.54 -14.68 5.65
CA LEU A 125 1.67 -15.17 6.42
C LEU A 125 1.27 -15.16 7.91
N GLN A 126 1.27 -16.34 8.55
CA GLN A 126 0.63 -16.58 9.86
C GLN A 126 1.04 -15.64 11.01
N ASP A 127 2.16 -14.93 10.86
CA ASP A 127 2.75 -14.09 11.90
C ASP A 127 2.46 -12.58 11.72
N ASP A 128 1.99 -12.12 10.55
CA ASP A 128 1.68 -10.71 10.29
C ASP A 128 0.41 -10.52 9.42
N PRO A 129 -0.67 -9.94 9.97
CA PRO A 129 -1.91 -9.69 9.21
C PRO A 129 -1.79 -8.57 8.17
N TYR A 130 -0.66 -7.88 8.10
CA TYR A 130 -0.35 -6.84 7.10
C TYR A 130 0.68 -7.33 6.07
N GLU A 131 1.00 -8.64 6.09
CA GLU A 131 1.92 -9.30 5.18
C GLU A 131 1.22 -10.44 4.42
N ALA A 132 1.39 -10.49 3.10
CA ALA A 132 0.79 -11.53 2.28
C ALA A 132 1.57 -11.76 0.98
N ASP A 133 1.53 -13.00 0.50
CA ASP A 133 1.86 -13.31 -0.89
C ASP A 133 0.57 -13.30 -1.72
N VAL A 134 0.61 -12.57 -2.83
CA VAL A 134 -0.54 -12.43 -3.71
C VAL A 134 -0.18 -12.83 -5.13
N SER A 135 -1.02 -13.65 -5.71
CA SER A 135 -0.90 -14.06 -7.11
C SER A 135 -2.19 -13.91 -7.88
N ALA A 136 -2.08 -13.61 -9.17
CA ALA A 136 -3.22 -13.53 -10.07
C ALA A 136 -2.87 -14.01 -11.48
N GLY A 137 -3.89 -14.53 -12.17
CA GLY A 137 -3.77 -15.05 -13.52
C GLY A 137 -3.26 -16.50 -13.59
N PRO A 138 -3.20 -17.09 -14.79
CA PRO A 138 -3.44 -16.45 -16.08
C PRO A 138 -4.93 -16.19 -16.38
N CYS A 139 -5.26 -15.04 -16.97
CA CYS A 139 -6.64 -14.64 -17.30
C CYS A 139 -6.69 -13.64 -18.47
N ASP A 140 -7.84 -13.56 -19.14
CA ASP A 140 -8.08 -12.53 -20.16
C ASP A 140 -8.57 -11.24 -19.49
N ILE A 141 -8.03 -10.11 -19.95
CA ILE A 141 -8.44 -8.76 -19.53
C ILE A 141 -8.89 -7.96 -20.76
N ILE A 142 -9.87 -7.09 -20.59
CA ILE A 142 -10.50 -6.35 -21.69
C ILE A 142 -10.53 -4.85 -21.42
N ARG A 143 -10.34 -4.05 -22.47
CA ARG A 143 -10.61 -2.60 -22.43
C ARG A 143 -12.09 -2.37 -22.66
N LEU A 144 -12.79 -1.85 -21.65
CA LEU A 144 -14.26 -1.73 -21.67
C LEU A 144 -14.80 -0.84 -22.79
N PHE A 145 -14.03 0.15 -23.25
CA PHE A 145 -14.51 1.12 -24.25
C PHE A 145 -14.60 0.55 -25.68
N ASP A 146 -13.68 -0.33 -26.08
CA ASP A 146 -13.59 -0.84 -27.46
C ASP A 146 -13.41 -2.35 -27.56
N GLY A 147 -13.40 -3.07 -26.44
CA GLY A 147 -13.28 -4.51 -26.39
C GLY A 147 -11.90 -5.06 -26.75
N ALA A 148 -10.87 -4.21 -26.85
CA ALA A 148 -9.50 -4.68 -27.07
C ALA A 148 -9.08 -5.63 -25.94
N LYS A 149 -8.41 -6.72 -26.32
CA LYS A 149 -8.03 -7.79 -25.40
C LYS A 149 -6.55 -7.71 -25.06
N ALA A 150 -6.22 -8.09 -23.84
CA ALA A 150 -4.88 -8.47 -23.42
C ALA A 150 -5.02 -9.70 -22.50
N ARG A 151 -3.89 -10.32 -22.17
CA ARG A 151 -3.84 -11.48 -21.29
C ARG A 151 -2.87 -11.21 -20.16
N LEU A 152 -3.34 -11.30 -18.93
CA LEU A 152 -2.45 -11.41 -17.78
C LEU A 152 -1.90 -12.84 -17.78
N GLU A 153 -0.59 -13.00 -17.97
CA GLU A 153 0.04 -14.33 -17.92
C GLU A 153 0.32 -14.72 -16.48
N THR A 154 0.83 -13.77 -15.69
CA THR A 154 1.07 -13.96 -14.27
C THR A 154 1.22 -12.60 -13.59
N ALA A 155 0.78 -12.52 -12.34
CA ALA A 155 1.16 -11.49 -11.40
C ALA A 155 1.49 -12.18 -10.08
N VAL A 156 2.65 -11.88 -9.51
CA VAL A 156 3.06 -12.38 -8.19
C VAL A 156 3.71 -11.24 -7.45
N PHE A 157 3.17 -10.91 -6.28
CA PHE A 157 3.65 -9.84 -5.42
C PHE A 157 3.68 -10.32 -3.98
N HIS A 158 4.78 -10.03 -3.30
CA HIS A 158 4.86 -10.03 -1.86
C HIS A 158 4.58 -8.61 -1.38
N VAL A 159 3.71 -8.48 -0.39
CA VAL A 159 3.37 -7.20 0.24
C VAL A 159 3.53 -7.29 1.74
N SER A 160 4.07 -6.24 2.34
CA SER A 160 4.26 -6.09 3.79
C SER A 160 4.00 -4.65 4.21
N ASP A 161 3.77 -4.43 5.52
CA ASP A 161 3.48 -3.12 6.10
C ASP A 161 2.33 -2.40 5.36
N CYS A 162 1.33 -3.14 4.89
CA CYS A 162 0.20 -2.56 4.19
C CYS A 162 -0.61 -1.66 5.12
N SER A 163 -1.00 -0.48 4.63
CA SER A 163 -1.79 0.44 5.45
C SER A 163 -3.15 -0.18 5.75
N GLY A 164 -3.51 -0.29 7.04
CA GLY A 164 -4.87 -0.57 7.44
C GLY A 164 -5.76 0.65 7.18
N ALA A 165 -6.82 0.47 6.39
CA ALA A 165 -7.92 1.43 6.34
C ALA A 165 -9.02 0.95 7.28
N ASP A 166 -9.20 1.65 8.40
CA ASP A 166 -10.36 1.51 9.29
C ASP A 166 -11.65 2.00 8.60
#